data_AF-K2GZS0-F1
#
_entry.id   AF-K2GZS0-F1
#
_cell.length_a   1.000
_cell.length_b   1.000
_cell.length_c   1.000
_cell.angle_alpha   90.00
_cell.angle_beta   90.00
_cell.angle_gamma   90.00
#
_symmetry.space_group_name_H-M   'P 1'
#
loop_
_entity.id
_entity.type
_entity.pdbx_description
1 polymer ?
#
loop_
_entity_poly.entity_id
_entity_poly.type
_entity_poly.pdbx_seq_one_letter_code
_entity_poly.pdbx_strand_id
1 'polypeptide(L)'
;MNHSARNLPESEEADIHPETKAIKSEWNRHSAYQWVYFDENYKKMISHYLAGRLTWSNLEIWWWWYLSHPNSAVIDVSEVALEYNPAKNKKCFDLDDLWRWKKLPYPDHSFESATMISVWQYLRFPKKLLMELERVLVPGWELYIINEQWAWITELIKQSGHTRGICQQVQELWYSAIKEDIEIIWKDHCWFKAVIVSMPQETLFGKVSEVKRKASIVMTQEEAEEEEETKANRFKQDYTEKWYNRAEFMLHSLREYPVTQFSIDLRQRFEDFSKDYKSATWEDVLLCSFEYSDMKLDMATSDIEIMVELHAKSFKDQTKEDLLRKYKLRACNHHTSLEVEVKKQLNWQSAAESTLFNYFIPFLTNTALNSYTISLQKQLYDNLKKTYSVKLDEWIHDKVARRLYYLISDNKQRKPIDSLIARKREIEKEKIPTAWTKPLTYLPYMRKIKDLIGSEASFSPRTFNFDD
;
A
#
# COMPACT_ATOMS: atom_id res chain seq x y z
N MET A 1 -68.18 12.14 32.29
CA MET A 1 -66.82 11.60 32.49
C MET A 1 -66.50 10.66 31.36
N ASN A 2 -65.34 10.87 30.73
CA ASN A 2 -64.47 9.94 29.99
C ASN A 2 -65.07 9.17 28.78
N HIS A 3 -64.39 8.99 27.66
CA HIS A 3 -63.15 9.52 27.06
C HIS A 3 -63.34 9.21 25.57
N SER A 4 -63.34 10.21 24.69
CA SER A 4 -63.29 9.98 23.24
C SER A 4 -61.86 10.13 22.77
N ALA A 5 -61.39 9.12 22.05
CA ALA A 5 -60.09 9.06 21.40
C ALA A 5 -59.86 10.31 20.53
N ARG A 6 -58.68 10.91 20.70
CA ARG A 6 -58.15 11.92 19.80
C ARG A 6 -57.41 11.21 18.68
N ASN A 7 -57.93 11.38 17.47
CA ASN A 7 -57.22 11.13 16.22
C ASN A 7 -55.91 11.93 16.23
N LEU A 8 -54.79 11.21 16.13
CA LEU A 8 -53.52 11.78 15.67
C LEU A 8 -53.61 12.03 14.16
N PRO A 9 -52.98 13.10 13.64
CA PRO A 9 -53.04 13.41 12.22
C PRO A 9 -52.32 12.31 11.44
N GLU A 10 -53.02 11.82 10.40
CA GLU A 10 -52.48 11.02 9.31
C GLU A 10 -51.19 11.67 8.82
N SER A 11 -50.05 11.03 9.08
CA SER A 11 -48.80 11.40 8.46
C SER A 11 -48.95 11.19 6.96
N GLU A 12 -48.66 12.23 6.19
CA GLU A 12 -48.46 12.18 4.74
C GLU A 12 -47.37 11.14 4.40
N GLU A 13 -47.74 9.85 4.33
CA GLU A 13 -47.00 8.86 3.56
C GLU A 13 -47.21 9.19 2.08
N ALA A 14 -46.53 10.25 1.62
CA ALA A 14 -46.40 10.53 0.20
C ALA A 14 -45.86 9.28 -0.49
N ASP A 15 -46.68 8.68 -1.36
CA ASP A 15 -46.43 7.49 -2.19
C ASP A 15 -44.96 7.05 -2.21
N ILE A 16 -44.62 6.20 -1.24
CA ILE A 16 -43.34 5.49 -1.22
C ILE A 16 -43.39 4.54 -2.41
N HIS A 17 -42.52 4.77 -3.40
CA HIS A 17 -42.47 3.99 -4.62
C HIS A 17 -42.41 2.49 -4.27
N PRO A 18 -43.15 1.59 -4.95
CA PRO A 18 -43.16 0.17 -4.63
C PRO A 18 -41.75 -0.45 -4.58
N GLU A 19 -40.83 0.04 -5.43
CA GLU A 19 -39.41 -0.35 -5.39
C GLU A 19 -38.71 0.06 -4.09
N THR A 20 -39.03 1.22 -3.50
CA THR A 20 -38.47 1.67 -2.22
C THR A 20 -38.92 0.78 -1.06
N LYS A 21 -40.17 0.29 -1.06
CA LYS A 21 -40.63 -0.70 -0.06
C LYS A 21 -39.90 -2.04 -0.20
N ALA A 22 -39.68 -2.50 -1.43
CA ALA A 22 -38.93 -3.73 -1.71
C ALA A 22 -37.45 -3.60 -1.33
N ILE A 23 -36.80 -2.47 -1.67
CA ILE A 23 -35.43 -2.15 -1.29
C ILE A 23 -35.31 -2.11 0.24
N LYS A 24 -36.19 -1.39 0.94
CA LYS A 24 -36.17 -1.31 2.41
C LYS A 24 -36.33 -2.69 3.07
N SER A 25 -37.21 -3.54 2.54
CA SER A 25 -37.40 -4.91 3.06
C SER A 25 -36.17 -5.79 2.85
N GLU A 26 -35.57 -5.73 1.66
CA GLU A 26 -34.39 -6.52 1.33
C GLU A 26 -33.13 -6.00 2.04
N TRP A 27 -33.03 -4.67 2.20
CA TRP A 27 -32.03 -4.01 3.03
C TRP A 27 -32.18 -4.43 4.49
N ASN A 28 -33.36 -4.32 5.10
CA ASN A 28 -33.59 -4.80 6.48
C ASN A 28 -33.17 -6.26 6.68
N ARG A 29 -33.51 -7.15 5.73
CA ARG A 29 -33.13 -8.57 5.75
C ARG A 29 -31.62 -8.75 5.68
N HIS A 30 -30.95 -8.01 4.81
CA HIS A 30 -29.51 -8.06 4.66
C HIS A 30 -28.76 -7.41 5.85
N SER A 31 -29.32 -6.37 6.47
CA SER A 31 -28.75 -5.69 7.64
C SER A 31 -28.64 -6.68 8.79
N ALA A 32 -29.71 -7.42 9.04
CA ALA A 32 -29.76 -8.44 10.08
C ALA A 32 -28.74 -9.57 9.82
N TYR A 33 -28.54 -9.98 8.56
CA TYR A 33 -27.59 -11.03 8.19
C TYR A 33 -26.12 -10.58 8.33
N GLN A 34 -25.76 -9.44 7.76
CA GLN A 34 -24.39 -8.91 7.82
C GLN A 34 -23.96 -8.56 9.24
N TRP A 35 -24.89 -8.11 10.08
CA TRP A 35 -24.62 -7.85 11.49
C TRP A 35 -24.09 -9.09 12.22
N VAL A 36 -24.66 -10.26 11.94
CA VAL A 36 -24.34 -11.53 12.62
C VAL A 36 -23.14 -12.24 12.02
N TYR A 37 -22.97 -12.20 10.69
CA TYR A 37 -22.04 -13.09 9.99
C TYR A 37 -20.80 -12.41 9.39
N PHE A 38 -20.72 -11.09 9.42
CA PHE A 38 -19.54 -10.40 8.92
C PHE A 38 -18.38 -10.48 9.91
N ASP A 39 -17.20 -10.89 9.41
CA ASP A 39 -16.03 -11.18 10.24
C ASP A 39 -15.56 -9.95 11.04
N GLU A 40 -15.46 -10.11 12.36
CA GLU A 40 -15.02 -9.06 13.29
C GLU A 40 -13.62 -8.50 12.99
N ASN A 41 -12.75 -9.27 12.35
CA ASN A 41 -11.41 -8.83 11.98
C ASN A 41 -11.44 -7.79 10.86
N TYR A 42 -12.34 -7.94 9.88
CA TYR A 42 -12.52 -6.94 8.82
C TYR A 42 -13.10 -5.64 9.38
N LYS A 43 -14.05 -5.74 10.32
CA LYS A 43 -14.60 -4.57 11.04
C LYS A 43 -13.49 -3.80 11.77
N LYS A 44 -12.65 -4.51 12.53
CA LYS A 44 -11.50 -3.90 13.23
C LYS A 44 -10.48 -3.29 12.27
N MET A 45 -10.21 -3.93 11.15
CA MET A 45 -9.26 -3.45 10.14
C MET A 45 -9.74 -2.13 9.50
N ILE A 46 -11.00 -2.08 9.03
CA ILE A 46 -11.58 -0.87 8.46
C ILE A 46 -11.66 0.25 9.50
N SER A 47 -12.04 -0.09 10.74
CA SER A 47 -12.07 0.88 11.85
C SER A 47 -10.68 1.45 12.14
N HIS A 48 -9.63 0.62 12.13
CA HIS A 48 -8.25 1.08 12.33
C HIS A 48 -7.79 2.00 11.18
N TYR A 49 -8.09 1.63 9.93
CA TYR A 49 -7.79 2.43 8.74
C TYR A 49 -8.44 3.82 8.80
N LEU A 50 -9.70 3.88 9.22
CA LEU A 50 -10.48 5.10 9.32
C LEU A 50 -10.09 5.94 10.56
N ALA A 51 -9.79 5.33 11.71
CA ALA A 51 -9.40 6.05 12.92
C ALA A 51 -8.14 6.92 12.75
N GLY A 52 -7.24 6.56 11.83
CA GLY A 52 -6.06 7.37 11.50
C GLY A 52 -6.34 8.57 10.57
N ARG A 53 -7.57 8.71 10.06
CA ARG A 53 -7.97 9.69 9.03
C ARG A 53 -9.12 10.57 9.49
N LEU A 54 -10.14 9.93 10.06
CA LEU A 54 -11.27 10.60 10.66
C LEU A 54 -10.81 11.18 11.99
N THR A 55 -10.74 12.50 12.07
CA THR A 55 -10.32 13.24 13.27
C THR A 55 -11.48 14.01 13.91
N TRP A 56 -12.58 14.19 13.18
CA TRP A 56 -13.67 15.11 13.54
C TRP A 56 -15.06 14.56 13.17
N SER A 57 -16.07 15.41 12.95
CA SER A 57 -17.44 14.96 12.67
C SER A 57 -17.51 14.23 11.33
N ASN A 58 -18.07 13.02 11.34
CA ASN A 58 -18.15 12.18 10.15
C ASN A 58 -19.60 11.83 9.82
N LEU A 59 -19.96 11.80 8.54
CA LEU A 59 -21.23 11.27 8.08
C LEU A 59 -21.04 9.84 7.57
N GLU A 60 -21.62 8.87 8.27
CA GLU A 60 -21.69 7.48 7.83
C GLU A 60 -22.96 7.27 6.99
N ILE A 61 -22.77 6.87 5.73
CA ILE A 61 -23.83 6.79 4.72
C ILE A 61 -24.16 5.33 4.44
N TRP A 62 -25.42 4.95 4.71
CA TRP A 62 -25.99 3.62 4.48
C TRP A 62 -25.12 2.52 5.08
N TRP A 63 -24.76 2.73 6.33
CA TRP A 63 -23.76 1.95 7.01
C TRP A 63 -24.38 0.86 7.90
N TRP A 64 -23.98 -0.38 7.59
CA TRP A 64 -24.50 -1.59 8.23
C TRP A 64 -23.78 -1.96 9.53
N TRP A 65 -22.64 -1.32 9.83
CA TRP A 65 -21.73 -1.78 10.89
C TRP A 65 -21.53 -0.73 12.01
N TYR A 66 -20.67 -1.09 12.97
CA TYR A 66 -20.27 -0.26 14.09
C TYR A 66 -19.76 1.12 13.65
N LEU A 67 -19.96 2.12 14.50
CA LEU A 67 -19.33 3.46 14.43
C LEU A 67 -17.86 3.30 14.03
N SER A 68 -17.52 3.72 12.81
CA SER A 68 -16.14 3.77 12.36
C SER A 68 -15.35 4.87 13.08
N HIS A 69 -16.07 5.83 13.67
CA HIS A 69 -15.51 6.95 14.42
C HIS A 69 -16.46 7.43 15.54
N PRO A 70 -15.96 7.79 16.74
CA PRO A 70 -16.80 8.19 17.89
C PRO A 70 -17.70 9.42 17.64
N ASN A 71 -17.34 10.26 16.67
CA ASN A 71 -18.06 11.49 16.32
C ASN A 71 -18.86 11.36 15.01
N SER A 72 -19.24 10.15 14.61
CA SER A 72 -20.07 9.94 13.43
C SER A 72 -21.56 10.20 13.70
N ALA A 73 -22.24 10.82 12.73
CA ALA A 73 -23.68 10.71 12.54
C ALA A 73 -23.97 9.70 11.43
N VAL A 74 -25.12 9.03 11.51
CA VAL A 74 -25.46 7.92 10.61
C VAL A 74 -26.74 8.22 9.87
N ILE A 75 -26.74 7.94 8.57
CA ILE A 75 -27.95 7.82 7.75
C ILE A 75 -28.09 6.41 7.19
N ASP A 76 -29.28 5.85 7.28
CA ASP A 76 -29.58 4.55 6.67
C ASP A 76 -31.03 4.51 6.20
N VAL A 77 -31.33 3.67 5.21
CA VAL A 77 -32.70 3.38 4.78
C VAL A 77 -33.37 2.31 5.64
N SER A 78 -32.56 1.48 6.32
CA SER A 78 -32.99 0.44 7.26
C SER A 78 -33.11 0.97 8.68
N GLU A 79 -34.33 0.97 9.20
CA GLU A 79 -34.60 1.28 10.60
C GLU A 79 -33.92 0.28 11.54
N VAL A 80 -33.79 -0.98 11.10
CA VAL A 80 -33.10 -2.04 11.84
C VAL A 80 -31.61 -1.72 11.97
N ALA A 81 -30.95 -1.29 10.89
CA ALA A 81 -29.54 -0.90 10.94
C ALA A 81 -29.32 0.29 11.89
N LEU A 82 -30.23 1.27 11.87
CA LEU A 82 -30.18 2.42 12.77
C LEU A 82 -30.41 2.01 14.23
N GLU A 83 -31.29 1.06 14.52
CA GLU A 83 -31.53 0.57 15.88
C GLU A 83 -30.22 0.04 16.50
N TYR A 84 -29.49 -0.81 15.79
CA TYR A 84 -28.27 -1.46 16.27
C TYR A 84 -27.00 -0.59 16.21
N ASN A 85 -27.00 0.50 15.44
CA ASN A 85 -25.82 1.37 15.34
C ASN A 85 -25.61 2.15 16.67
N PRO A 86 -24.39 2.29 17.24
CA PRO A 86 -24.20 3.01 18.49
C PRO A 86 -24.16 4.55 18.39
N ALA A 87 -24.26 5.15 17.18
CA ALA A 87 -24.20 6.59 16.96
C ALA A 87 -25.26 7.36 17.75
N LYS A 88 -24.90 8.52 18.32
CA LYS A 88 -25.88 9.38 19.01
C LYS A 88 -26.86 10.05 18.05
N ASN A 89 -26.39 10.38 16.84
CA ASN A 89 -27.19 11.04 15.82
C ASN A 89 -27.45 10.07 14.67
N LYS A 90 -28.71 9.67 14.51
CA LYS A 90 -29.16 8.69 13.53
C LYS A 90 -30.39 9.21 12.81
N LYS A 91 -30.44 9.10 11.48
CA LYS A 91 -31.60 9.50 10.69
C LYS A 91 -31.94 8.43 9.66
N CYS A 92 -33.22 8.08 9.57
CA CYS A 92 -33.72 7.26 8.48
C CYS A 92 -33.85 8.13 7.22
N PHE A 93 -33.11 7.78 6.17
CA PHE A 93 -33.13 8.52 4.91
C PHE A 93 -32.83 7.58 3.73
N ASP A 94 -33.72 7.59 2.75
CA ASP A 94 -33.50 6.89 1.49
C ASP A 94 -32.69 7.79 0.54
N LEU A 95 -31.48 7.40 0.13
CA LEU A 95 -30.69 8.16 -0.84
C LEU A 95 -31.36 8.28 -2.21
N ASP A 96 -32.31 7.41 -2.55
CA ASP A 96 -33.12 7.62 -3.74
C ASP A 96 -33.95 8.91 -3.59
N ASP A 97 -34.37 9.34 -2.40
CA ASP A 97 -35.10 10.60 -2.25
C ASP A 97 -34.35 11.84 -2.77
N LEU A 98 -33.02 11.78 -2.95
CA LEU A 98 -32.21 12.83 -3.57
C LEU A 98 -32.62 13.14 -5.02
N TRP A 99 -33.16 12.18 -5.79
CA TRP A 99 -33.65 12.46 -7.15
C TRP A 99 -34.92 13.31 -7.15
N ARG A 100 -35.67 13.29 -6.04
CA ARG A 100 -36.86 14.12 -5.80
C ARG A 100 -36.53 15.49 -5.19
N TRP A 101 -35.26 15.91 -5.24
CA TRP A 101 -34.77 17.16 -4.65
C TRP A 101 -34.90 17.25 -3.12
N LYS A 102 -35.14 16.13 -2.43
CA LYS A 102 -34.99 16.10 -0.98
C LYS A 102 -33.51 16.23 -0.64
N LYS A 103 -33.23 16.89 0.48
CA LYS A 103 -31.90 17.11 1.01
C LYS A 103 -31.61 16.11 2.12
N LEU A 104 -30.33 15.80 2.33
CA LEU A 104 -29.90 15.07 3.52
C LEU A 104 -30.36 15.83 4.78
N PRO A 105 -30.76 15.12 5.84
CA PRO A 105 -31.41 15.71 7.02
C PRO A 105 -30.41 16.39 7.98
N TYR A 106 -29.45 17.13 7.42
CA TYR A 106 -28.42 17.87 8.15
C TYR A 106 -28.23 19.27 7.55
N PRO A 107 -27.87 20.27 8.38
CA PRO A 107 -27.47 21.59 7.91
C PRO A 107 -26.27 21.57 6.98
N ASP A 108 -26.07 22.67 6.26
CA ASP A 108 -24.87 22.90 5.45
C ASP A 108 -23.62 22.82 6.35
N HIS A 109 -22.53 22.26 5.84
CA HIS A 109 -21.22 22.23 6.50
C HIS A 109 -21.22 21.61 7.91
N SER A 110 -22.09 20.61 8.14
CA SER A 110 -22.23 19.91 9.43
C SER A 110 -21.14 18.87 9.67
N PHE A 111 -20.52 18.38 8.61
CA PHE A 111 -19.58 17.27 8.67
C PHE A 111 -18.26 17.63 8.07
N GLU A 112 -17.25 17.12 8.73
CA GLU A 112 -15.88 17.15 8.27
C GLU A 112 -15.75 16.05 7.21
N SER A 113 -15.84 14.77 7.52
CA SER A 113 -15.72 13.71 6.51
C SER A 113 -17.05 13.03 6.18
N ALA A 114 -17.08 12.27 5.09
CA ALA A 114 -18.12 11.27 4.85
C ALA A 114 -17.51 9.90 4.58
N THR A 115 -18.25 8.85 4.92
CA THR A 115 -17.81 7.45 4.75
C THR A 115 -18.94 6.62 4.15
N MET A 116 -18.58 5.79 3.19
CA MET A 116 -19.44 4.83 2.51
C MET A 116 -18.69 3.52 2.42
N ILE A 117 -19.24 2.45 2.96
CA ILE A 117 -18.49 1.20 3.00
C ILE A 117 -19.38 0.05 2.54
N SER A 118 -19.01 -0.56 1.41
CA SER A 118 -19.79 -1.56 0.68
C SER A 118 -21.16 -1.06 0.22
N VAL A 119 -21.30 0.24 -0.04
CA VAL A 119 -22.59 0.87 -0.39
C VAL A 119 -22.65 1.34 -1.84
N TRP A 120 -21.53 1.77 -2.41
CA TRP A 120 -21.52 2.53 -3.67
C TRP A 120 -22.27 1.84 -4.80
N GLN A 121 -22.12 0.53 -4.94
CA GLN A 121 -22.74 -0.30 -5.97
C GLN A 121 -24.27 -0.29 -5.97
N TYR A 122 -24.90 0.14 -4.87
CA TYR A 122 -26.35 0.18 -4.70
C TYR A 122 -26.95 1.55 -5.00
N LEU A 123 -26.11 2.60 -5.15
CA LEU A 123 -26.61 3.94 -5.45
C LEU A 123 -27.18 4.00 -6.87
N ARG A 124 -28.41 4.51 -6.98
CA ARG A 124 -29.04 4.81 -8.27
C ARG A 124 -28.57 6.16 -8.84
N PHE A 125 -28.28 7.13 -7.97
CA PHE A 125 -27.96 8.50 -8.35
C PHE A 125 -26.69 9.05 -7.66
N PRO A 126 -25.50 8.48 -7.92
CA PRO A 126 -24.25 8.89 -7.25
C PRO A 126 -23.93 10.37 -7.42
N LYS A 127 -24.22 10.96 -8.59
CA LYS A 127 -24.04 12.40 -8.83
C LYS A 127 -24.85 13.27 -7.86
N LYS A 128 -26.11 12.90 -7.61
CA LYS A 128 -26.99 13.66 -6.71
C LYS A 128 -26.53 13.56 -5.27
N LEU A 129 -26.00 12.40 -4.88
CA LEU A 129 -25.35 12.24 -3.59
C LEU A 129 -24.12 13.14 -3.47
N LEU A 130 -23.19 13.11 -4.43
CA LEU A 130 -21.98 13.91 -4.36
C LEU A 130 -22.28 15.42 -4.27
N MET A 131 -23.23 15.93 -5.06
CA MET A 131 -23.69 17.33 -4.98
C MET A 131 -24.29 17.67 -3.61
N GLU A 132 -25.05 16.74 -3.02
CA GLU A 132 -25.63 16.96 -1.69
C GLU A 132 -24.58 16.84 -0.58
N LEU A 133 -23.52 16.04 -0.79
CA LEU A 133 -22.37 15.96 0.10
C LEU A 133 -21.54 17.24 0.10
N GLU A 134 -21.38 17.93 -1.04
CA GLU A 134 -20.75 19.26 -1.08
C GLU A 134 -21.44 20.26 -0.14
N ARG A 135 -22.77 20.17 -0.03
CA ARG A 135 -23.54 21.02 0.87
C ARG A 135 -23.29 20.67 2.34
N VAL A 136 -23.42 19.39 2.71
CA VAL A 136 -23.37 18.98 4.13
C VAL A 136 -21.96 18.84 4.67
N LEU A 137 -20.97 18.65 3.81
CA LEU A 137 -19.56 18.65 4.18
C LEU A 137 -19.04 20.07 4.20
N VAL A 138 -18.06 20.35 5.03
CA VAL A 138 -17.31 21.61 4.95
C VAL A 138 -16.51 21.66 3.61
N PRO A 139 -15.91 22.80 3.22
CA PRO A 139 -15.09 22.90 2.01
C PRO A 139 -13.73 22.19 2.11
N GLY A 140 -13.37 21.36 1.12
CA GLY A 140 -12.06 20.67 1.04
C GLY A 140 -12.02 19.28 1.70
N TRP A 141 -13.18 18.69 1.89
CA TRP A 141 -13.35 17.47 2.67
C TRP A 141 -13.32 16.21 1.83
N GLU A 142 -13.22 15.07 2.50
CA GLU A 142 -13.05 13.78 1.83
C GLU A 142 -14.25 12.87 2.08
N LEU A 143 -14.68 12.20 1.01
CA LEU A 143 -15.54 11.03 1.07
C LEU A 143 -14.69 9.78 0.91
N TYR A 144 -14.77 8.88 1.89
CA TYR A 144 -14.09 7.59 1.86
C TYR A 144 -15.07 6.50 1.39
N ILE A 145 -14.85 5.96 0.19
CA ILE A 145 -15.63 4.84 -0.36
C ILE A 145 -14.82 3.55 -0.22
N ILE A 146 -15.14 2.71 0.76
CA ILE A 146 -14.46 1.44 0.99
C ILE A 146 -15.31 0.31 0.41
N ASN A 147 -14.83 -0.42 -0.59
CA ASN A 147 -15.60 -1.52 -1.18
C ASN A 147 -14.81 -2.84 -1.16
N GLU A 148 -15.55 -3.94 -1.09
CA GLU A 148 -15.01 -5.30 -1.22
C GLU A 148 -15.61 -6.02 -2.44
N GLN A 149 -14.83 -6.96 -3.00
CA GLN A 149 -15.39 -8.07 -3.76
C GLN A 149 -15.97 -9.07 -2.72
N TRP A 150 -17.11 -9.72 -2.98
CA TRP A 150 -17.61 -10.94 -2.28
C TRP A 150 -18.76 -10.87 -1.24
N ALA A 151 -19.42 -9.73 -1.00
CA ALA A 151 -20.67 -9.70 -0.20
C ALA A 151 -21.76 -8.82 -0.85
N TRP A 152 -22.13 -9.15 -2.07
CA TRP A 152 -23.10 -8.35 -2.82
C TRP A 152 -24.52 -8.86 -2.62
N ILE A 153 -25.46 -7.94 -2.45
CA ILE A 153 -26.87 -8.20 -2.72
C ILE A 153 -27.04 -8.06 -4.22
N THR A 154 -26.75 -9.12 -4.97
CA THR A 154 -26.68 -9.09 -6.43
C THR A 154 -27.93 -8.48 -7.07
N GLU A 155 -29.09 -8.71 -6.45
CA GLU A 155 -30.41 -8.22 -6.88
C GLU A 155 -30.56 -6.69 -6.77
N LEU A 156 -29.76 -6.04 -5.91
CA LEU A 156 -29.84 -4.59 -5.66
C LEU A 156 -28.70 -3.80 -6.32
N ILE A 157 -27.72 -4.46 -6.94
CA ILE A 157 -26.61 -3.78 -7.62
C ILE A 157 -27.16 -2.91 -8.76
N LYS A 158 -26.85 -1.62 -8.74
CA LYS A 158 -27.19 -0.65 -9.80
C LYS A 158 -25.97 -0.24 -10.62
N GLN A 159 -24.78 -0.38 -10.07
CA GLN A 159 -23.54 0.03 -10.71
C GLN A 159 -22.31 -0.76 -10.23
N SER A 160 -21.15 -0.51 -10.85
CA SER A 160 -19.91 -1.23 -10.52
C SER A 160 -19.49 -0.99 -9.07
N GLY A 161 -19.30 -2.08 -8.31
CA GLY A 161 -18.67 -2.04 -6.99
C GLY A 161 -17.14 -2.10 -7.05
N HIS A 162 -16.55 -2.27 -8.24
CA HIS A 162 -15.10 -2.35 -8.39
C HIS A 162 -14.46 -0.97 -8.27
N THR A 163 -13.43 -0.87 -7.43
CA THR A 163 -12.65 0.36 -7.17
C THR A 163 -12.31 1.15 -8.43
N ARG A 164 -11.90 0.47 -9.52
CA ARG A 164 -11.59 1.13 -10.80
C ARG A 164 -12.82 1.81 -11.42
N GLY A 165 -13.97 1.13 -11.41
CA GLY A 165 -15.22 1.68 -11.92
C GLY A 165 -15.70 2.85 -11.08
N ILE A 166 -15.55 2.78 -9.75
CA ILE A 166 -15.87 3.89 -8.84
C ILE A 166 -15.00 5.11 -9.15
N CYS A 167 -13.67 4.94 -9.25
CA CYS A 167 -12.76 6.03 -9.61
C CYS A 167 -13.17 6.70 -10.92
N GLN A 168 -13.45 5.90 -11.96
CA GLN A 168 -13.85 6.41 -13.25
C GLN A 168 -15.16 7.21 -13.15
N GLN A 169 -16.19 6.68 -12.49
CA GLN A 169 -17.48 7.36 -12.31
C GLN A 169 -17.35 8.68 -11.56
N VAL A 170 -16.52 8.73 -10.50
CA VAL A 170 -16.29 9.93 -9.71
C VAL A 170 -15.52 10.99 -10.53
N GLN A 171 -14.52 10.57 -11.30
CA GLN A 171 -13.74 11.45 -12.16
C GLN A 171 -14.56 12.01 -13.34
N GLU A 172 -15.46 11.21 -13.92
CA GLU A 172 -16.43 11.66 -14.94
C GLU A 172 -17.37 12.75 -14.40
N LEU A 173 -17.54 12.81 -13.08
CA LEU A 173 -18.31 13.83 -12.37
C LEU A 173 -17.45 15.03 -11.92
N TRP A 174 -16.19 15.10 -12.39
CA TRP A 174 -15.22 16.18 -12.10
C TRP A 174 -14.69 16.23 -10.67
N TYR A 175 -14.79 15.12 -9.92
CA TYR A 175 -14.18 14.99 -8.61
C TYR A 175 -12.80 14.33 -8.70
N SER A 176 -11.89 14.75 -7.83
CA SER A 176 -10.61 14.04 -7.67
C SER A 176 -10.83 12.75 -6.89
N ALA A 177 -10.25 11.66 -7.38
CA ALA A 177 -10.34 10.35 -6.74
C ALA A 177 -8.96 9.71 -6.62
N ILE A 178 -8.59 9.31 -5.41
CA ILE A 178 -7.36 8.56 -5.11
C ILE A 178 -7.75 7.17 -4.66
N LYS A 179 -7.12 6.16 -5.26
CA LYS A 179 -7.26 4.78 -4.82
C LYS A 179 -6.21 4.45 -3.76
N GLU A 180 -6.65 3.84 -2.67
CA GLU A 180 -5.78 3.28 -1.64
C GLU A 180 -6.12 1.81 -1.38
N ASP A 181 -5.09 1.00 -1.12
CA ASP A 181 -5.28 -0.35 -0.59
C ASP A 181 -5.36 -0.24 0.95
N ILE A 182 -6.35 -0.89 1.57
CA ILE A 182 -6.46 -0.94 3.04
C ILE A 182 -5.47 -1.98 3.56
N GLU A 183 -4.62 -1.59 4.51
CA GLU A 183 -3.62 -2.49 5.07
C GLU A 183 -4.26 -3.67 5.81
N ILE A 184 -3.93 -4.88 5.35
CA ILE A 184 -4.37 -6.11 5.98
C ILE A 184 -3.50 -6.36 7.23
N ILE A 185 -4.16 -6.39 8.40
CA ILE A 185 -3.52 -6.64 9.70
C ILE A 185 -3.47 -8.15 10.04
N TRP A 186 -4.28 -8.99 9.37
CA TRP A 186 -4.46 -10.42 9.67
C TRP A 186 -4.22 -11.31 8.43
N LYS A 187 -3.66 -12.52 8.61
CA LYS A 187 -3.01 -13.33 7.56
C LYS A 187 -3.88 -13.89 6.42
N ASP A 188 -5.17 -13.57 6.33
CA ASP A 188 -6.07 -14.18 5.34
C ASP A 188 -6.46 -13.23 4.19
N HIS A 189 -6.61 -13.82 3.01
CA HIS A 189 -6.51 -13.23 1.68
C HIS A 189 -7.69 -12.36 1.21
N CYS A 190 -8.05 -11.28 1.91
CA CYS A 190 -9.05 -10.31 1.41
C CYS A 190 -8.51 -8.89 1.26
N TRP A 191 -8.68 -8.31 0.06
CA TRP A 191 -8.12 -7.01 -0.32
C TRP A 191 -9.21 -5.95 -0.37
N PHE A 192 -9.48 -5.28 0.76
CA PHE A 192 -10.32 -4.09 0.74
C PHE A 192 -9.58 -2.92 0.10
N LYS A 193 -10.31 -2.13 -0.68
CA LYS A 193 -9.78 -0.94 -1.35
C LYS A 193 -10.67 0.24 -1.03
N ALA A 194 -10.03 1.37 -0.72
CA ALA A 194 -10.68 2.64 -0.56
C ALA A 194 -10.53 3.48 -1.84
N VAL A 195 -11.58 4.18 -2.21
CA VAL A 195 -11.54 5.34 -3.11
C VAL A 195 -11.80 6.56 -2.27
N ILE A 196 -10.79 7.41 -2.14
CA ILE A 196 -10.88 8.71 -1.46
C ILE A 196 -11.28 9.73 -2.50
N VAL A 197 -12.44 10.33 -2.31
CA VAL A 197 -12.99 11.37 -3.20
C VAL A 197 -12.80 12.72 -2.51
N SER A 198 -11.98 13.58 -3.09
CA SER A 198 -11.80 14.94 -2.57
C SER A 198 -12.95 15.82 -3.05
N MET A 199 -13.70 16.37 -2.12
CA MET A 199 -14.75 17.33 -2.42
C MET A 199 -14.13 18.67 -2.84
N PRO A 200 -14.65 19.30 -3.88
CA PRO A 200 -14.21 20.64 -4.24
C PRO A 200 -14.47 21.58 -3.05
N GLN A 201 -13.55 22.52 -2.81
CA GLN A 201 -13.65 23.54 -1.75
C GLN A 201 -14.77 24.59 -1.98
N GLU A 202 -15.85 24.25 -2.70
CA GLU A 202 -16.92 25.12 -3.22
C GLU A 202 -16.79 26.63 -2.90
N THR A 203 -16.22 27.39 -3.84
CA THR A 203 -16.56 28.81 -4.20
C THR A 203 -15.48 29.52 -5.03
N LEU A 204 -14.28 28.96 -5.20
CA LEU A 204 -13.25 29.59 -6.06
C LEU A 204 -13.34 29.23 -7.55
N PHE A 205 -13.88 28.05 -7.91
CA PHE A 205 -13.78 27.57 -9.30
C PHE A 205 -15.01 27.85 -10.20
N GLY A 206 -16.17 28.16 -9.63
CA GLY A 206 -17.36 28.55 -10.39
C GLY A 206 -17.22 29.91 -11.09
N LYS A 207 -16.51 30.86 -10.45
CA LYS A 207 -16.11 32.13 -11.09
C LYS A 207 -14.83 32.00 -11.90
N VAL A 208 -13.89 31.12 -11.54
CA VAL A 208 -12.65 30.93 -12.31
C VAL A 208 -12.90 30.23 -13.65
N SER A 209 -13.95 29.43 -13.82
CA SER A 209 -14.28 28.88 -15.15
C SER A 209 -14.94 29.91 -16.07
N GLU A 210 -15.78 30.82 -15.56
CA GLU A 210 -16.29 31.97 -16.32
C GLU A 210 -15.23 33.08 -16.54
N VAL A 211 -14.36 33.31 -15.56
CA VAL A 211 -13.24 34.27 -15.63
C VAL A 211 -12.10 33.70 -16.46
N LYS A 212 -11.77 32.41 -16.38
CA LYS A 212 -10.85 31.74 -17.34
C LYS A 212 -11.47 31.69 -18.71
N ARG A 213 -12.77 31.46 -18.89
CA ARG A 213 -13.39 31.56 -20.21
C ARG A 213 -13.41 33.00 -20.74
N LYS A 214 -13.35 34.02 -19.88
CA LYS A 214 -13.16 35.43 -20.26
C LYS A 214 -11.69 35.87 -20.39
N ALA A 215 -10.76 35.18 -19.72
CA ALA A 215 -9.31 35.44 -19.78
C ALA A 215 -8.58 34.57 -20.83
N SER A 216 -9.10 33.38 -21.14
CA SER A 216 -8.71 32.51 -22.25
C SER A 216 -9.27 32.98 -23.58
N ILE A 217 -10.06 34.07 -23.58
CA ILE A 217 -10.34 34.87 -24.78
C ILE A 217 -9.16 35.82 -25.05
N VAL A 218 -8.19 35.95 -24.15
CA VAL A 218 -7.05 36.87 -24.23
C VAL A 218 -5.69 36.16 -24.29
N MET A 219 -5.58 34.92 -23.78
CA MET A 219 -4.34 34.11 -23.94
C MET A 219 -4.33 33.34 -25.26
N THR A 220 -3.20 33.35 -25.95
CA THR A 220 -2.99 32.49 -27.12
C THR A 220 -2.82 31.03 -26.69
N GLN A 221 -3.00 30.09 -27.63
CA GLN A 221 -2.82 28.67 -27.35
C GLN A 221 -1.40 28.34 -26.87
N GLU A 222 -0.38 29.07 -27.37
CA GLU A 222 1.00 28.96 -26.92
C GLU A 222 1.18 29.37 -25.44
N GLU A 223 0.54 30.46 -25.01
CA GLU A 223 0.63 30.91 -23.61
C GLU A 223 -0.06 29.95 -22.63
N ALA A 224 -1.12 29.26 -23.07
CA ALA A 224 -1.80 28.24 -22.27
C ALA A 224 -0.94 26.97 -22.12
N GLU A 225 -0.28 26.54 -23.19
CA GLU A 225 0.65 25.41 -23.19
C GLU A 225 1.88 25.71 -22.32
N GLU A 226 2.43 26.93 -22.39
CA GLU A 226 3.57 27.36 -21.56
C GLU A 226 3.23 27.46 -20.06
N GLU A 227 2.02 27.92 -19.72
CA GLU A 227 1.55 27.95 -18.32
C GLU A 227 1.32 26.52 -17.76
N GLU A 228 0.79 25.62 -18.58
CA GLU A 228 0.57 24.22 -18.22
C GLU A 228 1.89 23.46 -18.04
N GLU A 229 2.85 23.67 -18.94
CA GLU A 229 4.21 23.15 -18.82
C GLU A 229 4.92 23.70 -17.57
N THR A 230 4.79 25.00 -17.29
CA THR A 230 5.36 25.62 -16.09
C THR A 230 4.78 25.03 -14.80
N LYS A 231 3.47 24.78 -14.76
CA LYS A 231 2.81 24.12 -13.61
C LYS A 231 3.22 22.66 -13.45
N ALA A 232 3.29 21.91 -14.54
CA ALA A 232 3.75 20.52 -14.55
C ALA A 232 5.21 20.43 -14.07
N ASN A 233 6.08 21.34 -14.52
CA ASN A 233 7.47 21.40 -14.10
C ASN A 233 7.63 21.76 -12.61
N ARG A 234 6.85 22.71 -12.09
CA ARG A 234 6.82 23.01 -10.65
C ARG A 234 6.35 21.81 -9.83
N PHE A 235 5.27 21.15 -10.25
CA PHE A 235 4.78 19.96 -9.57
C PHE A 235 5.84 18.84 -9.53
N LYS A 236 6.53 18.57 -10.64
CA LYS A 236 7.62 17.58 -10.71
C LYS A 236 8.75 17.92 -9.74
N GLN A 237 9.13 19.20 -9.66
CA GLN A 237 10.17 19.67 -8.73
C GLN A 237 9.75 19.48 -7.28
N ASP A 238 8.56 19.96 -6.89
CA ASP A 238 8.02 19.87 -5.54
C ASP A 238 7.83 18.40 -5.10
N TYR A 239 7.32 17.56 -6.00
CA TYR A 239 7.16 16.13 -5.76
C TYR A 239 8.52 15.47 -5.52
N THR A 240 9.49 15.73 -6.40
CA THR A 240 10.84 15.14 -6.29
C THR A 240 11.50 15.54 -5.00
N GLU A 241 11.43 16.81 -4.63
CA GLU A 241 12.03 17.32 -3.39
C GLU A 241 11.35 16.74 -2.15
N LYS A 242 10.02 16.70 -2.11
CA LYS A 242 9.26 16.10 -1.00
C LYS A 242 9.62 14.62 -0.79
N TRP A 243 9.64 13.83 -1.85
CA TRP A 243 9.96 12.40 -1.77
C TRP A 243 11.44 12.15 -1.46
N TYR A 244 12.34 12.98 -2.00
CA TYR A 244 13.76 12.94 -1.67
C TYR A 244 14.01 13.23 -0.18
N ASN A 245 13.41 14.28 0.37
CA ASN A 245 13.53 14.64 1.78
C ASN A 245 12.97 13.52 2.69
N ARG A 246 11.89 12.88 2.26
CA ARG A 246 11.32 11.73 2.96
C ARG A 246 12.24 10.51 2.94
N ALA A 247 12.80 10.20 1.78
CA ALA A 247 13.79 9.13 1.61
C ALA A 247 15.01 9.34 2.49
N GLU A 248 15.53 10.56 2.49
CA GLU A 248 16.65 10.97 3.32
C GLU A 248 16.34 10.76 4.81
N PHE A 249 15.17 11.22 5.29
CA PHE A 249 14.76 11.04 6.68
C PHE A 249 14.70 9.56 7.11
N MET A 250 14.15 8.68 6.27
CA MET A 250 14.04 7.26 6.59
C MET A 250 15.41 6.58 6.63
N LEU A 251 16.26 6.81 5.64
CA LEU A 251 17.61 6.25 5.60
C LEU A 251 18.48 6.83 6.73
N HIS A 252 18.29 8.10 7.07
CA HIS A 252 18.96 8.73 8.20
C HIS A 252 18.60 8.07 9.53
N SER A 253 17.35 7.64 9.71
CA SER A 253 16.90 6.91 10.91
C SER A 253 17.64 5.57 11.08
N LEU A 254 18.15 5.00 9.98
CA LEU A 254 18.95 3.77 9.92
C LEU A 254 20.44 4.04 9.69
N ARG A 255 20.90 5.30 9.79
CA ARG A 255 22.31 5.68 9.55
C ARG A 255 23.30 4.84 10.35
N GLU A 256 22.93 4.54 11.58
CA GLU A 256 23.61 3.59 12.45
C GLU A 256 22.57 2.59 12.94
N TYR A 257 22.86 1.30 12.84
CA TYR A 257 21.95 0.26 13.31
C TYR A 257 22.73 -0.80 14.12
N PRO A 258 22.08 -1.41 15.13
CA PRO A 258 22.73 -2.41 15.96
C PRO A 258 22.89 -3.74 15.22
N VAL A 259 24.02 -4.41 15.43
CA VAL A 259 24.23 -5.81 15.08
C VAL A 259 24.02 -6.64 16.35
N THR A 260 23.00 -7.49 16.34
CA THR A 260 22.63 -8.29 17.53
C THR A 260 23.60 -9.45 17.73
N GLN A 261 23.75 -9.92 18.97
CA GLN A 261 24.52 -11.15 19.23
C GLN A 261 23.91 -12.36 18.50
N PHE A 262 22.58 -12.43 18.42
CA PHE A 262 21.87 -13.49 17.70
C PHE A 262 22.26 -13.55 16.22
N SER A 263 22.43 -12.40 15.56
CA SER A 263 22.84 -12.34 14.15
C SER A 263 24.23 -12.95 13.92
N ILE A 264 25.16 -12.75 14.86
CA ILE A 264 26.52 -13.31 14.80
C ILE A 264 26.46 -14.82 14.92
N ASP A 265 25.74 -15.30 15.93
CA ASP A 265 25.57 -16.73 16.16
C ASP A 265 24.89 -17.39 14.95
N LEU A 266 23.95 -16.70 14.32
CA LEU A 266 23.26 -17.18 13.12
C LEU A 266 24.20 -17.22 11.90
N ARG A 267 25.05 -16.21 11.69
CA ARG A 267 26.10 -16.23 10.65
C ARG A 267 27.08 -17.38 10.87
N GLN A 268 27.45 -17.65 12.13
CA GLN A 268 28.31 -18.80 12.45
C GLN A 268 27.63 -20.13 12.10
N ARG A 269 26.32 -20.27 12.35
CA ARG A 269 25.58 -21.48 11.93
C ARG A 269 25.59 -21.70 10.43
N PHE A 270 25.51 -20.65 9.60
CA PHE A 270 25.65 -20.78 8.15
C PHE A 270 27.04 -21.25 7.73
N GLU A 271 28.09 -20.74 8.39
CA GLU A 271 29.46 -21.16 8.16
C GLU A 271 29.68 -22.64 8.53
N ASP A 272 29.22 -23.06 9.71
CA ASP A 272 29.36 -24.43 10.20
C ASP A 272 28.54 -25.41 9.35
N PHE A 273 27.32 -25.02 8.96
CA PHE A 273 26.51 -25.76 8.00
C PHE A 273 27.28 -26.01 6.70
N SER A 274 27.92 -24.99 6.14
CA SER A 274 28.63 -25.08 4.87
C SER A 274 29.83 -26.02 4.94
N LYS A 275 30.57 -25.98 6.06
CA LYS A 275 31.72 -26.86 6.30
C LYS A 275 31.32 -28.31 6.45
N ASP A 276 30.27 -28.57 7.24
CA ASP A 276 29.75 -29.92 7.44
C ASP A 276 29.18 -30.51 6.15
N TYR A 277 28.44 -29.69 5.39
CA TYR A 277 27.89 -30.10 4.10
C TYR A 277 29.02 -30.52 3.16
N LYS A 278 30.04 -29.66 2.99
CA LYS A 278 31.22 -29.96 2.16
C LYS A 278 31.96 -31.22 2.62
N SER A 279 32.09 -31.42 3.92
CA SER A 279 32.78 -32.59 4.46
C SER A 279 32.02 -33.89 4.17
N ALA A 280 30.69 -33.83 4.12
CA ALA A 280 29.84 -34.98 3.87
C ALA A 280 29.64 -35.27 2.37
N THR A 281 29.53 -34.25 1.53
CA THR A 281 29.19 -34.39 0.10
C THR A 281 30.35 -34.14 -0.85
N TRP A 282 31.46 -33.57 -0.35
CA TRP A 282 32.56 -33.01 -1.14
C TRP A 282 32.14 -31.83 -2.04
N GLU A 283 30.95 -31.26 -1.82
CA GLU A 283 30.42 -30.15 -2.59
C GLU A 283 30.49 -28.83 -1.82
N ASP A 284 30.87 -27.76 -2.51
CA ASP A 284 30.68 -26.41 -1.98
C ASP A 284 29.20 -26.00 -2.13
N VAL A 285 28.76 -25.07 -1.27
CA VAL A 285 27.40 -24.51 -1.32
C VAL A 285 27.45 -22.99 -1.33
N LEU A 286 26.72 -22.37 -2.25
CA LEU A 286 26.50 -20.93 -2.20
C LEU A 286 25.35 -20.62 -1.25
N LEU A 287 25.65 -19.79 -0.26
CA LEU A 287 24.68 -19.25 0.66
C LEU A 287 24.63 -17.74 0.51
N CYS A 288 23.54 -17.27 -0.05
CA CYS A 288 23.23 -15.86 -0.17
C CYS A 288 21.79 -15.64 0.27
N SER A 289 21.45 -14.39 0.58
CA SER A 289 20.07 -14.01 0.79
C SER A 289 19.64 -13.00 -0.27
N PHE A 290 18.52 -13.33 -0.92
CA PHE A 290 17.64 -12.49 -1.74
C PHE A 290 17.41 -11.14 -1.05
N GLU A 291 16.89 -10.20 -1.82
CA GLU A 291 16.81 -8.76 -1.57
C GLU A 291 16.39 -8.40 -0.12
N TYR A 292 16.92 -7.28 0.39
CA TYR A 292 16.53 -6.63 1.67
C TYR A 292 17.10 -7.23 2.97
N SER A 293 18.10 -8.11 2.90
CA SER A 293 18.46 -9.02 3.98
C SER A 293 19.65 -8.62 4.85
N ASP A 294 20.61 -7.79 4.41
CA ASP A 294 21.80 -7.53 5.26
C ASP A 294 21.42 -6.85 6.59
N MET A 295 20.68 -5.74 6.53
CA MET A 295 20.21 -5.04 7.73
C MET A 295 19.22 -5.88 8.55
N LYS A 296 18.37 -6.68 7.90
CA LYS A 296 17.43 -7.58 8.58
C LYS A 296 18.17 -8.70 9.33
N LEU A 297 19.23 -9.23 8.72
CA LEU A 297 20.08 -10.25 9.29
C LEU A 297 20.90 -9.68 10.45
N ASP A 298 21.50 -8.51 10.27
CA ASP A 298 22.29 -7.85 11.31
C ASP A 298 21.45 -7.48 12.53
N MET A 299 20.21 -7.00 12.33
CA MET A 299 19.25 -6.71 13.40
C MET A 299 18.39 -7.93 13.79
N ALA A 300 18.77 -9.14 13.40
CA ALA A 300 17.95 -10.32 13.64
C ALA A 300 17.84 -10.65 15.12
N THR A 301 16.65 -11.05 15.54
CA THR A 301 16.34 -11.47 16.90
C THR A 301 15.76 -12.88 16.86
N SER A 302 15.65 -13.55 18.01
CA SER A 302 15.30 -14.98 18.08
C SER A 302 13.93 -15.37 17.52
N ASP A 303 13.06 -14.38 17.30
CA ASP A 303 11.71 -14.47 16.74
C ASP A 303 11.67 -14.35 15.20
N ILE A 304 12.77 -13.97 14.54
CA ILE A 304 12.80 -13.75 13.09
C ILE A 304 13.14 -15.04 12.34
N GLU A 305 12.30 -15.36 11.36
CA GLU A 305 12.59 -16.36 10.34
C GLU A 305 13.38 -15.72 9.19
N ILE A 306 14.66 -16.06 9.06
CA ILE A 306 15.48 -15.67 7.91
C ILE A 306 15.45 -16.81 6.90
N MET A 307 14.91 -16.54 5.71
CA MET A 307 14.99 -17.45 4.58
C MET A 307 16.24 -17.16 3.77
N VAL A 308 17.06 -18.20 3.57
CA VAL A 308 18.31 -18.14 2.81
C VAL A 308 18.13 -18.83 1.46
N GLU A 309 18.72 -18.31 0.38
CA GLU A 309 18.88 -19.11 -0.84
C GLU A 309 20.10 -20.02 -0.73
N LEU A 310 19.80 -21.31 -0.87
CA LEU A 310 20.79 -22.36 -0.92
C LEU A 310 20.86 -22.88 -2.35
N HIS A 311 22.02 -22.67 -2.98
CA HIS A 311 22.31 -23.22 -4.30
C HIS A 311 23.20 -24.44 -4.16
N ALA A 312 22.61 -25.62 -4.36
CA ALA A 312 23.28 -26.92 -4.34
C ALA A 312 22.92 -27.72 -5.60
N LYS A 313 23.78 -28.66 -5.98
CA LYS A 313 23.67 -29.41 -7.24
C LYS A 313 22.54 -30.45 -7.26
N SER A 314 22.14 -31.00 -6.11
CA SER A 314 21.13 -32.07 -6.03
C SER A 314 19.78 -31.62 -5.47
N PHE A 315 18.69 -32.10 -6.11
CA PHE A 315 17.28 -31.84 -5.72
C PHE A 315 16.86 -32.62 -4.47
N LYS A 316 17.41 -33.81 -4.26
CA LYS A 316 17.16 -34.65 -3.09
C LYS A 316 18.48 -34.92 -2.40
N ASP A 317 18.73 -34.16 -1.35
CA ASP A 317 19.91 -34.32 -0.52
C ASP A 317 19.48 -34.47 0.93
N GLN A 318 19.44 -35.71 1.40
CA GLN A 318 19.08 -36.02 2.78
C GLN A 318 20.09 -35.41 3.77
N THR A 319 21.37 -35.40 3.40
CA THR A 319 22.45 -34.77 4.18
C THR A 319 22.18 -33.29 4.37
N LYS A 320 21.76 -32.59 3.31
CA LYS A 320 21.34 -31.18 3.39
C LYS A 320 20.18 -30.99 4.37
N GLU A 321 19.11 -31.77 4.24
CA GLU A 321 17.93 -31.65 5.11
C GLU A 321 18.27 -31.91 6.58
N ASP A 322 19.11 -32.91 6.85
CA ASP A 322 19.56 -33.24 8.21
C ASP A 322 20.43 -32.12 8.79
N LEU A 323 21.32 -31.53 7.99
CA LEU A 323 22.15 -30.41 8.42
C LEU A 323 21.33 -29.12 8.62
N LEU A 324 20.36 -28.82 7.76
CA LEU A 324 19.45 -27.68 7.96
C LEU A 324 18.70 -27.81 9.28
N ARG A 325 18.22 -29.01 9.64
CA ARG A 325 17.60 -29.27 10.95
C ARG A 325 18.60 -29.13 12.09
N LYS A 326 19.81 -29.71 11.97
CA LYS A 326 20.87 -29.62 12.98
C LYS A 326 21.17 -28.17 13.36
N TYR A 327 21.31 -27.30 12.37
CA TYR A 327 21.65 -25.89 12.56
C TYR A 327 20.43 -24.97 12.73
N LYS A 328 19.21 -25.53 12.73
CA LYS A 328 17.93 -24.78 12.80
C LYS A 328 17.82 -23.69 11.74
N LEU A 329 18.20 -24.04 10.50
CA LEU A 329 18.17 -23.15 9.35
C LEU A 329 16.97 -23.48 8.47
N ARG A 330 16.41 -22.45 7.83
CA ARG A 330 15.40 -22.59 6.77
C ARG A 330 15.95 -21.97 5.50
N ALA A 331 15.76 -22.66 4.38
CA ALA A 331 16.29 -22.22 3.10
C ALA A 331 15.26 -22.42 1.98
N CYS A 332 15.22 -21.46 1.07
CA CYS A 332 14.63 -21.62 -0.24
C CYS A 332 15.66 -22.33 -1.11
N ASN A 333 15.29 -23.50 -1.64
CA ASN A 333 16.18 -24.27 -2.51
C ASN A 333 16.11 -23.74 -3.94
N HIS A 334 17.24 -23.25 -4.45
CA HIS A 334 17.36 -22.81 -5.83
C HIS A 334 18.30 -23.73 -6.60
N HIS A 335 17.74 -24.49 -7.54
CA HIS A 335 18.51 -25.32 -8.45
C HIS A 335 18.98 -24.46 -9.62
N THR A 336 20.09 -23.76 -9.41
CA THR A 336 20.66 -22.89 -10.44
C THR A 336 22.04 -23.38 -10.82
N SER A 337 22.41 -23.21 -12.09
CA SER A 337 23.80 -23.30 -12.55
C SER A 337 24.66 -22.10 -12.09
N LEU A 338 24.19 -21.22 -11.19
CA LEU A 338 24.85 -19.97 -10.84
C LEU A 338 26.32 -20.18 -10.43
N GLU A 339 26.61 -21.14 -9.57
CA GLU A 339 27.99 -21.48 -9.18
C GLU A 339 28.82 -21.92 -10.39
N VAL A 340 28.23 -22.74 -11.26
CA VAL A 340 28.87 -23.23 -12.49
C VAL A 340 29.17 -22.07 -13.45
N GLU A 341 28.22 -21.15 -13.64
CA GLU A 341 28.39 -19.98 -14.49
C GLU A 341 29.41 -18.98 -13.92
N VAL A 342 29.41 -18.76 -12.61
CA VAL A 342 30.44 -17.93 -11.94
C VAL A 342 31.81 -18.58 -12.11
N LYS A 343 31.94 -19.90 -11.90
CA LYS A 343 33.20 -20.62 -12.12
C LYS A 343 33.66 -20.60 -13.58
N LYS A 344 32.75 -20.67 -14.56
CA LYS A 344 33.08 -20.49 -15.97
C LYS A 344 33.62 -19.09 -16.24
N GLN A 345 32.96 -18.06 -15.72
CA GLN A 345 33.37 -16.66 -15.85
C GLN A 345 34.74 -16.38 -15.24
N LEU A 346 35.09 -17.00 -14.12
CA LEU A 346 36.41 -16.87 -13.51
C LEU A 346 37.54 -17.43 -14.40
N ASN A 347 37.21 -18.42 -15.23
CA ASN A 347 38.15 -19.05 -16.16
C ASN A 347 38.07 -18.49 -17.59
N TRP A 348 37.26 -17.45 -17.84
CA TRP A 348 37.16 -16.85 -19.16
C TRP A 348 38.40 -16.04 -19.52
N GLN A 349 38.89 -16.28 -20.74
CA GLN A 349 39.99 -15.54 -21.35
C GLN A 349 39.48 -14.33 -22.18
N SER A 350 38.17 -14.25 -22.42
CA SER A 350 37.49 -13.19 -23.19
C SER A 350 36.43 -12.47 -22.35
N ALA A 351 35.98 -11.30 -22.81
CA ALA A 351 34.94 -10.52 -22.12
C ALA A 351 33.65 -11.32 -21.95
N ALA A 352 32.94 -11.05 -20.85
CA ALA A 352 31.68 -11.71 -20.53
C ALA A 352 30.61 -11.44 -21.59
N GLU A 353 29.77 -12.45 -21.89
CA GLU A 353 28.54 -12.19 -22.65
C GLU A 353 27.67 -11.18 -21.89
N SER A 354 27.21 -10.13 -22.59
CA SER A 354 26.42 -9.03 -21.99
C SER A 354 25.12 -9.50 -21.32
N THR A 355 24.60 -10.66 -21.71
CA THR A 355 23.44 -11.32 -21.12
C THR A 355 23.73 -11.89 -19.73
N LEU A 356 24.92 -12.47 -19.51
CA LEU A 356 25.35 -13.04 -18.23
C LEU A 356 25.79 -11.99 -17.22
N PHE A 357 26.22 -10.83 -17.71
CA PHE A 357 26.55 -9.67 -16.89
C PHE A 357 25.38 -9.25 -15.95
N ASN A 358 24.14 -9.25 -16.48
CA ASN A 358 22.94 -8.94 -15.69
C ASN A 358 22.64 -9.98 -14.60
N TYR A 359 23.20 -11.19 -14.69
CA TYR A 359 23.10 -12.22 -13.64
C TYR A 359 24.18 -12.08 -12.57
N PHE A 360 25.38 -11.62 -12.94
CA PHE A 360 26.50 -11.44 -12.00
C PHE A 360 26.34 -10.23 -11.09
N ILE A 361 25.77 -9.12 -11.57
CA ILE A 361 25.56 -7.93 -10.72
C ILE A 361 24.62 -8.20 -9.53
N PRO A 362 23.47 -8.87 -9.70
CA PRO A 362 22.67 -9.34 -8.56
C PRO A 362 23.47 -10.19 -7.58
N PHE A 363 24.25 -11.17 -8.07
CA PHE A 363 25.07 -12.02 -7.21
C PHE A 363 26.11 -11.22 -6.42
N LEU A 364 26.82 -10.29 -7.05
CA LEU A 364 27.82 -9.43 -6.39
C LEU A 364 27.23 -8.48 -5.35
N THR A 365 25.93 -8.18 -5.46
CA THR A 365 25.26 -7.25 -4.56
C THR A 365 24.45 -7.97 -3.47
N ASN A 366 24.27 -9.29 -3.54
CA ASN A 366 23.58 -10.06 -2.50
C ASN A 366 24.46 -10.25 -1.25
N THR A 367 23.82 -10.36 -0.09
CA THR A 367 24.52 -10.66 1.16
C THR A 367 25.00 -12.11 1.15
N ALA A 368 26.32 -12.30 1.12
CA ALA A 368 26.92 -13.62 1.30
C ALA A 368 26.91 -14.03 2.77
N LEU A 369 26.59 -15.29 3.02
CA LEU A 369 26.36 -15.83 4.38
C LEU A 369 27.41 -16.84 4.84
N ASN A 370 28.32 -17.25 3.96
CA ASN A 370 29.47 -18.09 4.29
C ASN A 370 30.76 -17.56 3.63
N SER A 371 31.90 -17.98 4.16
CA SER A 371 33.24 -17.60 3.71
C SER A 371 33.49 -17.97 2.25
N TYR A 372 32.96 -19.10 1.80
CA TYR A 372 33.06 -19.57 0.42
C TYR A 372 32.41 -18.59 -0.56
N THR A 373 31.17 -18.19 -0.32
CA THR A 373 30.42 -17.27 -1.19
C THR A 373 31.07 -15.89 -1.20
N ILE A 374 31.56 -15.40 -0.05
CA ILE A 374 32.31 -14.14 0.04
C ILE A 374 33.56 -14.18 -0.84
N SER A 375 34.34 -15.26 -0.74
CA SER A 375 35.54 -15.44 -1.57
C SER A 375 35.19 -15.47 -3.06
N LEU A 376 34.10 -16.16 -3.42
CA LEU A 376 33.68 -16.29 -4.81
C LEU A 376 33.19 -14.95 -5.38
N GLN A 377 32.40 -14.18 -4.64
CA GLN A 377 31.99 -12.83 -5.01
C GLN A 377 33.20 -11.92 -5.24
N LYS A 378 34.19 -11.97 -4.33
CA LYS A 378 35.42 -11.18 -4.46
C LYS A 378 36.20 -11.53 -5.73
N GLN A 379 36.43 -12.82 -5.97
CA GLN A 379 37.13 -13.27 -7.18
C GLN A 379 36.40 -12.84 -8.46
N LEU A 380 35.07 -12.95 -8.47
CA LEU A 380 34.25 -12.54 -9.60
C LEU A 380 34.35 -11.03 -9.84
N TYR A 381 34.25 -10.23 -8.78
CA TYR A 381 34.40 -8.78 -8.85
C TYR A 381 35.78 -8.40 -9.41
N ASP A 382 36.86 -8.93 -8.83
CA ASP A 382 38.23 -8.64 -9.26
C ASP A 382 38.45 -9.03 -10.73
N ASN A 383 37.83 -10.12 -11.19
CA ASN A 383 37.93 -10.54 -12.58
C ASN A 383 37.14 -9.60 -13.52
N LEU A 384 35.89 -9.30 -13.21
CA LEU A 384 35.06 -8.39 -14.00
C LEU A 384 35.63 -6.97 -14.04
N LYS A 385 36.30 -6.53 -12.96
CA LYS A 385 36.91 -5.21 -12.85
C LYS A 385 38.04 -5.00 -13.87
N LYS A 386 38.75 -6.06 -14.27
CA LYS A 386 39.79 -5.99 -15.31
C LYS A 386 39.21 -5.62 -16.67
N THR A 387 37.99 -6.08 -16.96
CA THR A 387 37.31 -5.86 -18.25
C THR A 387 36.43 -4.60 -18.23
N TYR A 388 35.80 -4.30 -17.09
CA TYR A 388 34.81 -3.22 -16.94
C TYR A 388 35.22 -2.22 -15.85
N SER A 389 36.45 -1.72 -15.92
CA SER A 389 37.11 -0.97 -14.84
C SER A 389 36.29 0.18 -14.24
N VAL A 390 35.64 1.01 -15.05
CA VAL A 390 34.81 2.13 -14.56
C VAL A 390 33.34 1.72 -14.41
N LYS A 391 32.81 1.01 -15.41
CA LYS A 391 31.38 0.69 -15.49
C LYS A 391 30.89 -0.29 -14.42
N LEU A 392 31.76 -1.19 -13.93
CA LEU A 392 31.37 -2.20 -12.93
C LEU A 392 30.87 -1.56 -11.63
N ASP A 393 31.57 -0.54 -11.14
CA ASP A 393 31.19 0.14 -9.90
C ASP A 393 29.92 0.93 -10.11
N GLU A 394 29.76 1.59 -11.25
CA GLU A 394 28.54 2.31 -11.61
C GLU A 394 27.33 1.37 -11.66
N TRP A 395 27.49 0.17 -12.22
CA TRP A 395 26.42 -0.83 -12.30
C TRP A 395 26.04 -1.41 -10.94
N ILE A 396 27.04 -1.73 -10.11
CA ILE A 396 26.82 -2.14 -8.72
C ILE A 396 26.12 -1.02 -7.95
N HIS A 397 26.59 0.22 -8.10
CA HIS A 397 26.04 1.39 -7.45
C HIS A 397 24.60 1.66 -7.87
N ASP A 398 24.29 1.60 -9.17
CA ASP A 398 22.94 1.76 -9.69
C ASP A 398 22.00 0.67 -9.13
N LYS A 399 22.47 -0.58 -9.08
CA LYS A 399 21.69 -1.67 -8.50
C LYS A 399 21.41 -1.44 -7.01
N VAL A 400 22.40 -1.02 -6.23
CA VAL A 400 22.23 -0.70 -4.80
C VAL A 400 21.32 0.51 -4.61
N ALA A 401 21.46 1.56 -5.41
CA ALA A 401 20.61 2.74 -5.36
C ALA A 401 19.15 2.41 -5.70
N ARG A 402 18.90 1.61 -6.76
CA ARG A 402 17.56 1.11 -7.10
C ARG A 402 16.97 0.29 -5.96
N ARG A 403 17.78 -0.56 -5.30
CA ARG A 403 17.33 -1.35 -4.14
C ARG A 403 16.89 -0.46 -2.99
N LEU A 404 17.70 0.54 -2.64
CA LEU A 404 17.33 1.51 -1.61
C LEU A 404 16.10 2.31 -2.03
N TYR A 405 15.99 2.69 -3.30
CA TYR A 405 14.81 3.36 -3.87
C TYR A 405 13.53 2.51 -3.75
N TYR A 406 13.57 1.21 -4.08
CA TYR A 406 12.40 0.35 -3.95
C TYR A 406 11.91 0.22 -2.50
N LEU A 407 12.84 0.14 -1.53
CA LEU A 407 12.52 0.11 -0.11
C LEU A 407 11.77 1.37 0.40
N ILE A 408 11.95 2.51 -0.26
CA ILE A 408 11.42 3.82 0.18
C ILE A 408 10.24 4.31 -0.65
N SER A 409 10.09 3.86 -1.90
CA SER A 409 9.17 4.45 -2.88
C SER A 409 7.87 3.67 -3.09
N ASP A 410 7.86 2.35 -2.91
CA ASP A 410 6.65 1.54 -3.06
C ASP A 410 5.94 1.36 -1.70
N ASN A 411 4.72 1.89 -1.57
CA ASN A 411 3.92 1.76 -0.35
C ASN A 411 3.69 0.29 0.09
N LYS A 412 3.70 -0.69 -0.84
CA LYS A 412 3.64 -2.13 -0.52
C LYS A 412 4.99 -2.69 -0.07
N GLN A 413 6.10 -2.09 -0.51
CA GLN A 413 7.47 -2.47 -0.15
C GLN A 413 8.12 -1.53 0.87
N ARG A 414 7.33 -0.63 1.50
CA ARG A 414 7.76 0.26 2.58
C ARG A 414 7.70 -0.41 3.97
N LYS A 415 6.84 -1.44 4.13
CA LYS A 415 6.78 -2.28 5.34
C LYS A 415 8.16 -2.78 5.82
N PRO A 416 9.09 -3.21 4.95
CA PRO A 416 10.44 -3.58 5.34
C PRO A 416 11.25 -2.46 5.99
N ILE A 417 11.23 -1.22 5.48
CA ILE A 417 12.04 -0.13 6.07
C ILE A 417 11.44 0.37 7.38
N ASP A 418 10.11 0.50 7.44
CA ASP A 418 9.42 0.86 8.68
C ASP A 418 9.59 -0.25 9.73
N SER A 419 9.59 -1.53 9.33
CA SER A 419 9.90 -2.68 10.19
C SER A 419 11.34 -2.66 10.69
N LEU A 420 12.31 -2.29 9.85
CA LEU A 420 13.72 -2.14 10.26
C LEU A 420 13.88 -1.01 11.28
N ILE A 421 13.20 0.13 11.06
CA ILE A 421 13.22 1.25 12.01
C ILE A 421 12.54 0.86 13.33
N ALA A 422 11.40 0.18 13.27
CA ALA A 422 10.70 -0.32 14.45
C ALA A 422 11.56 -1.34 15.22
N ARG A 423 12.20 -2.27 14.51
CA ARG A 423 13.09 -3.27 15.12
C ARG A 423 14.32 -2.64 15.76
N LYS A 424 14.94 -1.65 15.11
CA LYS A 424 16.02 -0.87 15.72
C LYS A 424 15.56 -0.27 17.05
N ARG A 425 14.39 0.39 17.06
CA ARG A 425 13.81 0.97 18.28
C ARG A 425 13.50 -0.08 19.35
N GLU A 426 13.02 -1.25 18.95
CA GLU A 426 12.76 -2.39 19.85
C GLU A 426 14.05 -2.89 20.49
N ILE A 427 15.09 -3.16 19.70
CA ILE A 427 16.42 -3.57 20.17
C ILE A 427 16.98 -2.56 21.19
N GLU A 428 16.90 -1.27 20.87
CA GLU A 428 17.37 -0.18 21.73
C GLU A 428 16.54 -0.07 23.02
N LYS A 429 15.22 -0.17 22.92
CA LYS A 429 14.28 -0.03 24.05
C LYS A 429 14.36 -1.21 25.02
N GLU A 430 14.38 -2.43 24.48
CA GLU A 430 14.41 -3.67 25.25
C GLU A 430 15.82 -4.07 25.68
N LYS A 431 16.84 -3.34 25.23
CA LYS A 431 18.27 -3.61 25.50
C LYS A 431 18.67 -5.01 25.08
N ILE A 432 18.20 -5.44 23.91
CA ILE A 432 18.58 -6.72 23.32
C ILE A 432 20.11 -6.72 23.13
N PRO A 433 20.84 -7.81 23.46
CA PRO A 433 22.29 -7.85 23.34
C PRO A 433 22.78 -7.53 21.93
N THR A 434 23.58 -6.47 21.83
CA THR A 434 24.22 -6.00 20.59
C THR A 434 25.73 -6.13 20.71
N ALA A 435 26.38 -6.61 19.65
CA ALA A 435 27.84 -6.73 19.62
C ALA A 435 28.51 -5.43 19.18
N TRP A 436 27.96 -4.75 18.16
CA TRP A 436 28.43 -3.44 17.70
C TRP A 436 27.33 -2.71 16.90
N THR A 437 27.61 -1.47 16.51
CA THR A 437 26.79 -0.67 15.60
C THR A 437 27.44 -0.62 14.22
N LYS A 438 26.65 -0.82 13.16
CA LYS A 438 27.12 -0.77 11.77
C LYS A 438 26.57 0.49 11.08
N PRO A 439 27.41 1.23 10.34
CA PRO A 439 26.95 2.38 9.58
C PRO A 439 26.27 1.95 8.27
N LEU A 440 25.15 2.58 7.94
CA LEU A 440 24.56 2.52 6.61
C LEU A 440 25.13 3.64 5.74
N THR A 441 26.02 3.30 4.82
CA THR A 441 26.58 4.27 3.86
C THR A 441 25.62 4.50 2.70
N TYR A 442 24.59 5.32 2.89
CA TYR A 442 23.56 5.57 1.86
C TYR A 442 23.77 6.84 1.02
N LEU A 443 24.55 7.80 1.53
CA LEU A 443 24.74 9.12 0.90
C LEU A 443 25.21 9.07 -0.57
N PRO A 444 26.15 8.20 -0.97
CA PRO A 444 26.57 8.12 -2.37
C PRO A 444 25.41 7.78 -3.31
N TYR A 445 24.42 7.01 -2.85
CA TYR A 445 23.27 6.56 -3.64
C TYR A 445 22.14 7.59 -3.71
N MET A 446 22.12 8.58 -2.82
CA MET A 446 21.02 9.55 -2.72
C MET A 446 20.84 10.37 -3.99
N ARG A 447 21.93 10.74 -4.68
CA ARG A 447 21.84 11.43 -5.99
C ARG A 447 21.07 10.59 -7.00
N LYS A 448 21.41 9.30 -7.10
CA LYS A 448 20.75 8.38 -8.02
C LYS A 448 19.29 8.12 -7.64
N ILE A 449 19.00 8.05 -6.34
CA ILE A 449 17.62 7.97 -5.82
C ILE A 449 16.82 9.21 -6.23
N LYS A 450 17.40 10.42 -6.13
CA LYS A 450 16.77 11.66 -6.58
C LYS A 450 16.44 11.60 -8.07
N ASP A 451 17.38 11.15 -8.90
CA ASP A 451 17.17 10.99 -10.33
C ASP A 451 16.06 9.97 -10.63
N LEU A 452 16.00 8.87 -9.90
CA LEU A 452 14.95 7.85 -10.03
C LEU A 452 13.57 8.39 -9.65
N ILE A 453 13.47 9.18 -8.57
CA ILE A 453 12.22 9.86 -8.16
C ILE A 453 11.79 10.89 -9.21
N GLY A 454 12.75 11.61 -9.79
CA GLY A 454 12.52 12.64 -10.80
C GLY A 454 12.35 12.11 -12.24
N SER A 455 12.45 10.80 -12.45
CA SER A 455 12.32 10.19 -13.78
C SER A 455 10.87 10.16 -14.27
N GLU A 456 10.62 10.22 -15.58
CA GLU A 456 9.24 10.10 -16.11
C GLU A 456 8.55 8.81 -15.69
N ALA A 457 9.30 7.73 -15.45
CA ALA A 457 8.76 6.44 -15.01
C ALA A 457 8.14 6.46 -13.59
N SER A 458 8.51 7.42 -12.74
CA SER A 458 7.90 7.63 -11.41
C SER A 458 6.68 8.54 -11.45
N PHE A 459 6.47 9.28 -12.54
CA PHE A 459 5.30 10.13 -12.80
C PHE A 459 4.30 9.51 -13.77
N SER A 460 4.75 8.55 -14.59
CA SER A 460 3.91 7.85 -15.54
C SER A 460 2.92 6.96 -14.76
N PRO A 461 1.60 7.09 -14.98
CA PRO A 461 0.69 6.00 -14.67
C PRO A 461 1.30 4.76 -15.30
N ARG A 462 1.50 3.65 -14.57
CA ARG A 462 1.94 2.40 -15.21
C ARG A 462 0.93 2.07 -16.31
N THR A 463 1.22 2.49 -17.53
CA THR A 463 0.58 2.01 -18.74
C THR A 463 1.07 0.60 -18.85
N PHE A 464 0.24 -0.33 -18.40
CA PHE A 464 0.34 -1.70 -18.85
C PHE A 464 0.16 -1.64 -20.37
N ASN A 465 1.27 -1.73 -21.10
CA ASN A 465 1.21 -2.16 -22.49
C ASN A 465 0.71 -3.60 -22.47
N PHE A 466 -0.33 -3.87 -23.24
CA PHE A 466 -1.02 -5.16 -23.29
C PHE A 466 -0.32 -6.19 -24.19
N ASP A 467 0.94 -5.95 -24.58
CA ASP A 467 1.63 -6.72 -25.63
C ASP A 467 2.88 -7.49 -25.15
N ASP A 468 3.09 -7.68 -23.84
CA ASP A 468 4.11 -8.61 -23.30
C ASP A 468 3.50 -9.71 -22.41
#